data_AF-A0A942A1C9-F1
#
_entry.id   AF-A0A942A1C9-F1
#
_cell.length_a   1.000
_cell.length_b   1.000
_cell.length_c   1.000
_cell.angle_alpha   90.00
_cell.angle_beta   90.00
_cell.angle_gamma   90.00
#
_symmetry.space_group_name_H-M   'P 1'
#
loop_
_entity.id
_entity.type
_entity.pdbx_description
1 polymer ?
#
loop_
_entity_poly.entity_id
_entity_poly.type
_entity_poly.pdbx_seq_one_letter_code
_entity_poly.pdbx_strand_id
1 'polypeptide(L)'
;MAFEFPKQPYSGKIGTTTIGAGKRALTLGGEESYPFYVFEGKMPNPPKIAMEIWDYDPSKDWPAAAVEPFKEVISSPEAWAKKCVKDYGADLIVLQMKSIDPNGMDRKPEEAAAVAKKVIDAVDVPVVVWGTANNQKDEEVLKKISEICQGKNVCLSPVEEG
;
A
#
# COMPACT_ATOMS: atom_id res chain seq x y z
N MET A 1 -15.53 11.96 46.65
CA MET A 1 -15.90 10.95 45.62
C MET A 1 -14.71 10.76 44.71
N ALA A 2 -14.42 9.52 44.32
CA ALA A 2 -13.47 9.26 43.24
C ALA A 2 -14.10 9.67 41.91
N PHE A 3 -13.32 10.28 41.03
CA PHE A 3 -13.73 10.61 39.67
C PHE A 3 -13.73 9.33 38.83
N GLU A 4 -14.81 9.07 38.10
CA GLU A 4 -14.91 7.99 37.12
C GLU A 4 -15.01 8.58 35.71
N PHE A 5 -14.24 8.03 34.78
CA PHE A 5 -14.32 8.42 33.38
C PHE A 5 -15.66 7.94 32.78
N PRO A 6 -16.45 8.83 32.14
CA PRO A 6 -17.60 8.40 31.38
C PRO A 6 -17.14 7.55 30.20
N LYS A 7 -17.77 6.40 30.01
CA LYS A 7 -17.47 5.47 28.91
C LYS A 7 -18.63 5.42 27.94
N GLN A 8 -18.32 5.45 26.65
CA GLN A 8 -19.33 5.28 25.60
C GLN A 8 -19.62 3.79 25.35
N PRO A 9 -20.90 3.36 25.30
CA PRO A 9 -21.24 2.03 24.85
C PRO A 9 -21.17 1.96 23.31
N TYR A 10 -20.36 1.04 22.80
CA TYR A 10 -20.23 0.77 21.37
C TYR A 10 -20.99 -0.51 20.99
N SER A 11 -21.80 -0.46 19.94
CA SER A 11 -22.59 -1.61 19.44
C SER A 11 -21.85 -2.49 18.45
N GLY A 12 -20.64 -2.09 18.03
CA GLY A 12 -19.84 -2.80 17.04
C GLY A 12 -18.36 -2.44 17.15
N LYS A 13 -17.56 -3.09 16.30
CA LYS A 13 -16.12 -2.87 16.17
C LYS A 13 -15.73 -2.79 14.70
N ILE A 14 -14.60 -2.16 14.42
CA ILE A 14 -14.03 -2.12 13.07
C ILE A 14 -13.60 -3.53 12.66
N GLY A 15 -13.90 -3.91 11.42
CA GLY A 15 -13.44 -5.18 10.84
C GLY A 15 -11.92 -5.28 10.82
N THR A 16 -11.40 -6.51 10.83
CA THR A 16 -9.95 -6.76 10.73
C THR A 16 -9.59 -7.24 9.34
N THR A 17 -8.61 -6.61 8.71
CA THR A 17 -8.11 -7.01 7.38
C THR A 17 -6.63 -7.32 7.46
N THR A 18 -6.20 -8.46 6.92
CA THR A 18 -4.79 -8.84 6.87
C THR A 18 -4.27 -8.72 5.44
N ILE A 19 -3.16 -7.99 5.26
CA ILE A 19 -2.49 -7.77 3.97
C ILE A 19 -1.09 -8.39 4.03
N GLY A 20 -0.65 -8.97 2.93
CA GLY A 20 0.63 -9.68 2.83
C GLY A 20 0.54 -11.12 3.35
N ALA A 21 1.64 -11.85 3.18
CA ALA A 21 1.74 -13.26 3.55
C ALA A 21 2.99 -13.52 4.42
N GLY A 22 2.93 -14.56 5.25
CA GLY A 22 4.05 -14.97 6.10
C GLY A 22 4.25 -14.08 7.33
N LYS A 23 5.48 -14.05 7.85
CA LYS A 23 5.80 -13.45 9.16
C LYS A 23 5.63 -11.92 9.24
N ARG A 24 5.58 -11.25 8.09
CA ARG A 24 5.51 -9.79 7.96
C ARG A 24 4.17 -9.33 7.40
N ALA A 25 3.17 -10.22 7.36
CA ALA A 25 1.79 -9.82 7.11
C ALA A 25 1.33 -8.82 8.18
N LEU A 26 0.51 -7.86 7.78
CA LEU A 26 -0.02 -6.81 8.65
C LEU A 26 -1.52 -6.95 8.79
N THR A 27 -2.01 -6.92 10.02
CA THR A 27 -3.44 -6.82 10.32
C THR A 27 -3.80 -5.37 10.65
N LEU A 28 -4.85 -4.87 10.02
CA LEU A 28 -5.39 -3.52 10.16
C LEU A 28 -6.79 -3.58 10.79
N GLY A 29 -7.19 -2.52 11.49
CA GLY A 29 -8.52 -2.39 12.10
C GLY A 29 -8.68 -3.18 13.40
N GLY A 30 -9.92 -3.53 13.75
CA GLY A 30 -10.23 -4.20 15.02
C GLY A 30 -10.57 -3.27 16.19
N GLU A 31 -10.69 -1.96 15.94
CA GLU A 31 -10.92 -0.97 16.99
C GLU A 31 -12.33 -1.09 17.58
N GLU A 32 -12.40 -1.03 18.91
CA GLU A 32 -13.66 -1.14 19.68
C GLU A 32 -14.13 0.21 20.25
N SER A 33 -13.36 1.29 20.07
CA SER A 33 -13.67 2.64 20.53
C SER A 33 -13.14 3.70 19.56
N TYR A 34 -13.32 4.98 19.91
CA TYR A 34 -12.74 6.09 19.15
C TYR A 34 -11.20 6.01 19.05
N PRO A 35 -10.59 6.64 18.02
CA PRO A 35 -9.14 6.61 17.82
C PRO A 35 -8.39 7.02 19.09
N PHE A 36 -7.50 6.13 19.55
CA PHE A 36 -6.66 6.30 20.75
C PHE A 36 -7.41 6.34 22.11
N TYR A 37 -8.71 6.03 22.15
CA TYR A 37 -9.49 5.96 23.40
C TYR A 37 -9.32 4.59 24.06
N VAL A 38 -8.07 4.25 24.39
CA VAL A 38 -7.66 2.95 24.97
C VAL A 38 -8.13 2.74 26.42
N PHE A 39 -8.68 3.79 27.05
CA PHE A 39 -9.26 3.71 28.40
C PHE A 39 -10.66 3.08 28.41
N GLU A 40 -11.35 3.06 27.26
CA GLU A 40 -12.74 2.59 27.13
C GLU A 40 -12.96 1.56 26.02
N GLY A 41 -11.95 1.23 25.23
CA GLY A 41 -11.99 0.15 24.24
C GLY A 41 -10.60 -0.33 23.89
N LYS A 42 -10.53 -1.46 23.16
CA LYS A 42 -9.27 -2.00 22.67
C LYS A 42 -8.92 -1.39 21.32
N MET A 43 -7.63 -1.12 21.16
CA MET A 43 -7.03 -0.72 19.89
C MET A 43 -5.95 -1.74 19.50
N PRO A 44 -6.31 -2.96 19.03
CA PRO A 44 -5.35 -4.05 18.86
C PRO A 44 -4.28 -3.79 17.80
N ASN A 45 -4.57 -2.99 16.78
CA ASN A 45 -3.65 -2.75 15.66
C ASN A 45 -3.40 -1.24 15.50
N PRO A 46 -2.16 -0.75 15.73
CA PRO A 46 -1.87 0.67 15.56
C PRO A 46 -1.94 1.09 14.08
N PRO A 47 -2.14 2.39 13.79
CA PRO A 47 -2.10 2.90 12.43
C PRO A 47 -0.78 2.56 11.73
N LYS A 48 -0.85 2.27 10.44
CA LYS A 48 0.28 1.85 9.60
C LYS A 48 0.62 2.92 8.58
N ILE A 49 1.91 3.14 8.36
CA ILE A 49 2.40 4.14 7.43
C ILE A 49 2.94 3.46 6.18
N ALA A 50 2.32 3.79 5.05
CA ALA A 50 2.78 3.36 3.74
C ALA A 50 3.64 4.44 3.09
N MET A 51 4.65 4.04 2.31
CA MET A 51 5.37 4.94 1.42
C MET A 51 5.03 4.65 -0.03
N GLU A 52 4.79 5.71 -0.79
CA GLU A 52 4.48 5.66 -2.21
C GLU A 52 5.75 5.52 -3.05
N ILE A 53 5.70 4.64 -4.04
CA ILE A 53 6.69 4.52 -5.12
C ILE A 53 5.96 4.39 -6.46
N TRP A 54 6.62 4.77 -7.55
CA TRP A 54 6.07 4.61 -8.91
C TRP A 54 6.76 3.47 -9.64
N ASP A 55 6.05 2.89 -10.62
CA ASP A 55 6.56 1.82 -11.49
C ASP A 55 7.45 2.33 -12.65
N TYR A 56 7.78 3.63 -12.66
CA TYR A 56 8.78 4.28 -13.48
C TYR A 56 9.47 5.39 -12.70
N ASP A 57 10.45 6.06 -13.32
CA ASP A 57 11.20 7.19 -12.73
C ASP A 57 10.43 8.53 -12.84
N PRO A 58 9.86 9.06 -11.74
CA PRO A 58 9.14 10.34 -11.75
C PRO A 58 10.04 11.56 -11.53
N SER A 59 11.38 11.45 -11.66
CA SER A 59 12.28 12.58 -11.37
C SER A 59 11.98 13.86 -12.17
N LYS A 60 11.28 13.74 -13.31
CA LYS A 60 10.84 14.87 -14.13
C LYS A 60 9.47 15.42 -13.75
N ASP A 61 8.64 14.62 -13.09
CA ASP A 61 7.26 14.93 -12.73
C ASP A 61 7.16 15.45 -11.29
N TRP A 62 8.07 15.02 -10.42
CA TRP A 62 8.09 15.39 -9.02
C TRP A 62 8.94 16.63 -8.75
N PRO A 63 8.55 17.47 -7.77
CA PRO A 63 9.41 18.55 -7.28
C PRO A 63 10.75 18.01 -6.77
N ALA A 64 11.83 18.76 -6.97
CA ALA A 64 13.18 18.35 -6.58
C ALA A 64 13.29 17.94 -5.08
N ALA A 65 12.56 18.62 -4.20
CA ALA A 65 12.51 18.29 -2.78
C ALA A 65 11.92 16.90 -2.48
N ALA A 66 11.00 16.42 -3.31
CA ALA A 66 10.43 15.07 -3.20
C ALA A 66 11.34 14.00 -3.83
N VAL A 67 12.13 14.37 -4.84
CA VAL A 67 13.10 13.47 -5.50
C VAL A 67 14.35 13.27 -4.65
N GLU A 68 14.83 14.30 -3.96
CA GLU A 68 16.11 14.31 -3.24
C GLU A 68 16.33 13.11 -2.29
N PRO A 69 15.36 12.64 -1.48
CA PRO A 69 15.53 11.47 -0.62
C PRO A 69 15.79 10.17 -1.39
N PHE A 70 15.26 10.08 -2.61
CA PHE A 70 15.23 8.87 -3.42
C PHE A 70 16.14 8.93 -4.65
N LYS A 71 16.83 10.04 -4.91
CA LYS A 71 17.62 10.29 -6.14
C LYS A 71 18.55 9.15 -6.59
N GLU A 72 19.06 8.36 -5.66
CA GLU A 72 19.95 7.22 -5.94
C GLU A 72 19.22 5.94 -6.40
N VAL A 73 17.93 5.84 -6.10
CA VAL A 73 17.10 4.63 -6.29
C VAL A 73 15.82 4.89 -7.07
N ILE A 74 15.45 6.15 -7.32
CA ILE A 74 14.16 6.57 -7.89
C ILE A 74 13.87 5.98 -9.27
N SER A 75 14.92 5.61 -10.02
CA SER A 75 14.80 4.97 -11.33
C SER A 75 14.57 3.44 -11.28
N SER A 76 14.71 2.81 -10.10
CA SER A 76 14.52 1.38 -9.89
C SER A 76 13.46 1.16 -8.81
N PRO A 77 12.21 0.81 -9.17
CA PRO A 77 11.12 0.63 -8.23
C PRO A 77 11.44 -0.38 -7.10
N GLU A 78 12.18 -1.45 -7.39
CA GLU A 78 12.57 -2.44 -6.40
C GLU A 78 13.64 -1.94 -5.41
N ALA A 79 14.57 -1.10 -5.87
CA ALA A 79 15.57 -0.47 -5.01
C ALA A 79 14.93 0.64 -4.16
N TRP A 80 14.01 1.40 -4.76
CA TRP A 80 13.23 2.42 -4.09
C TRP A 80 12.37 1.81 -2.97
N ALA A 81 11.62 0.73 -3.26
CA ALA A 81 10.86 0.00 -2.26
C ALA A 81 11.73 -0.46 -1.08
N LYS A 82 12.91 -1.04 -1.37
CA LYS A 82 13.86 -1.47 -0.35
C LYS A 82 14.35 -0.30 0.51
N LYS A 83 14.63 0.86 -0.09
CA LYS A 83 15.04 2.07 0.64
C LYS A 83 13.92 2.56 1.56
N CYS A 84 12.68 2.61 1.08
CA CYS A 84 11.51 2.98 1.88
C CYS A 84 11.35 2.09 3.12
N VAL A 85 11.54 0.78 2.98
CA VAL A 85 11.43 -0.15 4.13
C VAL A 85 12.63 -0.04 5.08
N LYS A 86 13.85 -0.06 4.55
CA LYS A 86 15.07 -0.17 5.36
C LYS A 86 15.48 1.13 6.04
N ASP A 87 15.39 2.25 5.32
CA ASP A 87 15.96 3.52 5.76
C ASP A 87 14.89 4.43 6.38
N TYR A 88 13.66 4.35 5.87
CA TYR A 88 12.54 5.19 6.30
C TYR A 88 11.49 4.47 7.15
N GLY A 89 11.61 3.15 7.31
CA GLY A 89 10.78 2.38 8.24
C GLY A 89 9.33 2.21 7.79
N ALA A 90 9.06 2.21 6.47
CA ALA A 90 7.71 1.98 5.95
C ALA A 90 7.13 0.65 6.44
N ASP A 91 5.90 0.68 6.99
CA ASP A 91 5.18 -0.54 7.39
C ASP A 91 4.75 -1.35 6.15
N LEU A 92 4.42 -0.66 5.06
CA LEU A 92 3.99 -1.23 3.78
C LEU A 92 4.37 -0.30 2.62
N ILE A 93 4.30 -0.82 1.40
CA ILE A 93 4.58 -0.06 0.17
C ILE A 93 3.30 0.12 -0.64
N VAL A 94 3.08 1.33 -1.16
CA VAL A 94 2.10 1.60 -2.20
C VAL A 94 2.85 1.75 -3.52
N LEU A 95 2.70 0.76 -4.41
CA LEU A 95 3.22 0.81 -5.76
C LEU A 95 2.15 1.41 -6.68
N GLN A 96 2.38 2.64 -7.12
CA GLN A 96 1.56 3.30 -8.14
C GLN A 96 1.98 2.84 -9.53
N MET A 97 1.05 2.21 -10.24
CA MET A 97 1.23 1.70 -11.60
C MET A 97 1.04 2.83 -12.63
N LYS A 98 1.67 4.00 -12.43
CA LYS A 98 1.46 5.18 -13.27
C LYS A 98 1.83 4.96 -14.74
N SER A 99 2.70 4.01 -15.05
CA SER A 99 3.10 3.72 -16.43
C SER A 99 2.01 3.07 -17.29
N ILE A 100 0.92 2.58 -16.68
CA ILE A 100 -0.17 1.93 -17.42
C ILE A 100 -1.19 2.93 -17.97
N ASP A 101 -1.11 4.22 -17.60
CA ASP A 101 -2.06 5.24 -18.06
C ASP A 101 -2.17 5.22 -19.59
N PRO A 102 -3.37 4.97 -20.16
CA PRO A 102 -3.57 4.96 -21.61
C PRO A 102 -3.26 6.29 -22.29
N ASN A 103 -3.28 7.41 -21.55
CA ASN A 103 -2.90 8.74 -22.06
C ASN A 103 -1.41 9.05 -21.89
N GLY A 104 -0.65 8.15 -21.25
CA GLY A 104 0.77 8.29 -20.97
C GLY A 104 1.59 7.24 -21.70
N MET A 105 2.24 6.37 -20.93
CA MET A 105 3.10 5.31 -21.47
C MET A 105 2.33 4.08 -21.97
N ASP A 106 1.09 3.90 -21.53
CA ASP A 106 0.21 2.79 -21.91
C ASP A 106 0.90 1.41 -21.85
N ARG A 107 1.73 1.16 -20.81
CA ARG A 107 2.46 -0.10 -20.70
C ARG A 107 1.50 -1.29 -20.74
N LYS A 108 1.96 -2.38 -21.37
CA LYS A 108 1.16 -3.60 -21.49
C LYS A 108 1.04 -4.32 -20.14
N PRO A 109 -0.07 -5.04 -19.89
CA PRO A 109 -0.28 -5.78 -18.66
C PRO A 109 0.89 -6.69 -18.25
N GLU A 110 1.53 -7.37 -19.20
CA GLU A 110 2.65 -8.28 -18.92
C GLU A 110 3.89 -7.55 -18.40
N GLU A 111 4.23 -6.40 -18.98
CA GLU A 111 5.36 -5.58 -18.55
C GLU A 111 5.10 -4.94 -17.20
N ALA A 112 3.93 -4.32 -17.03
CA ALA A 112 3.50 -3.71 -15.78
C ALA A 112 3.49 -4.74 -14.64
N ALA A 113 2.95 -5.92 -14.89
CA ALA A 113 2.91 -6.98 -13.89
C ALA A 113 4.32 -7.49 -13.54
N ALA A 114 5.23 -7.61 -14.50
CA ALA A 114 6.62 -7.96 -14.23
C ALA A 114 7.31 -6.95 -13.29
N VAL A 115 7.05 -5.65 -13.45
CA VAL A 115 7.55 -4.60 -12.53
C VAL A 115 6.96 -4.77 -11.14
N ALA A 116 5.64 -4.93 -11.03
CA ALA A 116 4.97 -5.14 -9.74
C ALA A 116 5.52 -6.38 -9.01
N LYS A 117 5.70 -7.48 -9.73
CA LYS A 117 6.26 -8.72 -9.17
C LYS A 117 7.68 -8.51 -8.66
N LYS A 118 8.54 -7.79 -9.40
CA LYS A 118 9.90 -7.46 -8.94
C LYS A 118 9.88 -6.69 -7.63
N VAL A 119 8.98 -5.72 -7.48
CA VAL A 119 8.81 -4.95 -6.23
C VAL A 119 8.32 -5.85 -5.10
N ILE A 120 7.27 -6.64 -5.34
CA ILE A 120 6.67 -7.54 -4.34
C ILE A 120 7.66 -8.60 -3.84
N ASP A 121 8.54 -9.10 -4.71
CA ASP A 121 9.58 -10.06 -4.34
C ASP A 121 10.82 -9.39 -3.70
N ALA A 122 10.98 -8.08 -3.86
CA ALA A 122 12.13 -7.33 -3.36
C ALA A 122 12.00 -6.88 -1.90
N VAL A 123 10.78 -6.80 -1.36
CA VAL A 123 10.51 -6.36 0.02
C VAL A 123 9.83 -7.45 0.83
N ASP A 124 10.01 -7.39 2.15
CA ASP A 124 9.40 -8.33 3.09
C ASP A 124 8.09 -7.79 3.70
N VAL A 125 7.74 -6.53 3.45
CA VAL A 125 6.48 -5.91 3.90
C VAL A 125 5.35 -6.10 2.89
N PRO A 126 4.08 -5.94 3.28
CA PRO A 126 2.96 -5.98 2.34
C PRO A 126 3.07 -4.88 1.27
N VAL A 127 2.54 -5.17 0.08
CA VAL A 127 2.49 -4.21 -1.04
C VAL A 127 1.03 -4.02 -1.47
N VAL A 128 0.63 -2.76 -1.56
CA VAL A 128 -0.60 -2.31 -2.21
C VAL A 128 -0.23 -1.92 -3.62
N VAL A 129 -0.91 -2.49 -4.61
CA VAL A 129 -0.77 -2.12 -6.02
C VAL A 129 -1.92 -1.18 -6.36
N TRP A 130 -1.58 0.04 -6.76
CA TRP A 130 -2.52 1.10 -7.09
C TRP A 130 -2.51 1.36 -8.60
N GLY A 131 -3.65 1.23 -9.27
CA GLY A 131 -3.84 1.47 -10.70
C GLY A 131 -3.83 2.95 -11.09
N THR A 132 -4.53 3.27 -12.17
CA THR A 132 -4.63 4.65 -12.72
C THR A 132 -6.01 5.25 -12.61
N ALA A 133 -6.98 4.54 -12.01
CA ALA A 133 -8.40 4.87 -12.03
C ALA A 133 -8.97 4.88 -13.45
N ASN A 134 -8.41 4.03 -14.32
CA ASN A 134 -8.99 3.72 -15.62
C ASN A 134 -9.52 2.29 -15.56
N ASN A 135 -10.84 2.12 -15.43
CA ASN A 135 -11.45 0.82 -15.11
C ASN A 135 -11.04 -0.30 -16.07
N GLN A 136 -11.01 -0.04 -17.38
CA GLN A 136 -10.65 -1.04 -18.38
C GLN A 136 -9.17 -1.45 -18.26
N LYS A 137 -8.28 -0.47 -18.15
CA LYS A 137 -6.84 -0.72 -18.05
C LYS A 137 -6.48 -1.37 -16.71
N ASP A 138 -7.06 -0.89 -15.63
CA ASP A 138 -6.84 -1.39 -14.28
C ASP A 138 -7.35 -2.84 -14.16
N GLU A 139 -8.50 -3.18 -14.74
CA GLU A 139 -9.00 -4.57 -14.77
C GLU A 139 -7.97 -5.51 -15.42
N GLU A 140 -7.49 -5.17 -16.62
CA GLU A 140 -6.51 -6.00 -17.35
C GLU A 140 -5.21 -6.17 -16.57
N VAL A 141 -4.65 -5.07 -16.07
CA VAL A 141 -3.34 -5.05 -15.39
C VAL A 141 -3.41 -5.67 -14.00
N LEU A 142 -4.37 -5.27 -13.16
CA LEU A 142 -4.47 -5.72 -11.78
C LEU A 142 -4.85 -7.20 -11.71
N LYS A 143 -5.67 -7.70 -12.64
CA LYS A 143 -5.92 -9.14 -12.80
C LYS A 143 -4.62 -9.87 -13.09
N LYS A 144 -3.79 -9.37 -14.01
CA LYS A 144 -2.53 -10.02 -14.34
C LYS A 144 -1.55 -10.04 -13.17
N ILE A 145 -1.49 -8.95 -12.41
CA ILE A 145 -0.67 -8.84 -11.20
C ILE A 145 -1.14 -9.86 -10.15
N SER A 146 -2.45 -10.00 -9.95
CA SER A 146 -3.05 -10.97 -9.04
C SER A 146 -2.64 -12.41 -9.38
N GLU A 147 -2.70 -12.79 -10.66
CA GLU A 147 -2.30 -14.11 -11.14
C GLU A 147 -0.83 -14.44 -10.81
N ILE A 148 0.10 -13.55 -11.18
CA ILE A 148 1.53 -13.85 -11.04
C ILE A 148 2.06 -13.65 -9.61
N CYS A 149 1.29 -12.95 -8.77
CA CYS A 149 1.58 -12.73 -7.36
C CYS A 149 0.71 -13.59 -6.44
N GLN A 150 0.13 -14.69 -6.97
CA GLN A 150 -0.68 -15.62 -6.20
C GLN A 150 0.04 -16.07 -4.92
N GLY A 151 -0.69 -16.09 -3.81
CA GLY A 151 -0.19 -16.49 -2.49
C GLY A 151 0.56 -15.39 -1.73
N LYS A 152 0.77 -14.21 -2.32
CA LYS A 152 1.38 -13.04 -1.64
C LYS A 152 0.38 -12.20 -0.84
N ASN A 153 -0.92 -12.42 -1.05
CA ASN A 153 -2.01 -11.63 -0.44
C ASN A 153 -1.80 -10.12 -0.64
N VAL A 154 -1.55 -9.72 -1.88
CA VAL A 154 -1.42 -8.31 -2.28
C VAL A 154 -2.76 -7.60 -2.16
N CYS A 155 -2.72 -6.32 -1.80
CA CYS A 155 -3.89 -5.45 -1.86
C CYS A 155 -3.93 -4.78 -3.24
N LEU A 156 -5.11 -4.79 -3.87
CA LEU A 156 -5.33 -4.17 -5.18
C LEU A 156 -6.27 -2.97 -5.01
N SER A 157 -5.95 -1.87 -5.69
CA SER A 157 -6.67 -0.61 -5.63
C SER A 157 -6.51 0.15 -6.96
N PRO A 158 -7.39 1.09 -7.34
CA PRO A 158 -8.70 1.35 -6.75
C PRO A 158 -9.76 0.33 -7.18
N VAL A 159 -10.80 0.20 -6.36
CA VAL A 159 -12.07 -0.43 -6.75
C VAL A 159 -13.12 0.66 -6.73
N GLU A 160 -13.79 0.86 -7.85
CA GLU A 160 -14.83 1.89 -8.02
C GLU A 160 -16.14 1.24 -8.44
N GLU A 161 -17.26 1.92 -8.16
CA GLU A 161 -18.57 1.54 -8.67
C GLU A 161 -18.62 1.84 -10.17
N GLY A 162 -18.94 0.83 -10.99
CA GLY A 162 -19.00 0.91 -12.45
C GLY A 162 -20.41 0.76 -12.99
#